data_AF-A0A9E5NMK8-F1
#
_entry.id   AF-A0A9E5NMK8-F1
#
_cell.length_a   1.000
_cell.length_b   1.000
_cell.length_c   1.000
_cell.angle_alpha   90.00
_cell.angle_beta   90.00
_cell.angle_gamma   90.00
#
_symmetry.space_group_name_H-M   'P 1'
#
loop_
_entity.id
_entity.type
_entity.pdbx_description
1 polymer ?
#
loop_
_entity_poly.entity_id
_entity_poly.type
_entity_poly.pdbx_seq_one_letter_code
_entity_poly.pdbx_strand_id
1 'polypeptide(L)'
;IEPRVTTAVQKGIGRVLEENPRFKHILQPFPVTANCVSTRFLSQNQRATAAVYRALARAARDIREDEAAARQFLPKYTPLDPSLAAECHLYYWWQPADVDYEAVQRLADLFRGQGLLKKKIDTEAMFVHFE
;
A
#
# COMPACT_ATOMS: atom_id res chain seq x y z
N ILE A 1 -6.04 -13.15 -1.22
CA ILE A 1 -6.77 -11.89 -0.90
C ILE A 1 -6.74 -11.68 0.61
N GLU A 2 -6.18 -10.58 1.12
CA GLU A 2 -5.54 -10.69 2.43
C GLU A 2 -6.24 -10.15 3.68
N PRO A 3 -5.87 -10.69 4.86
CA PRO A 3 -5.70 -12.12 5.09
C PRO A 3 -7.06 -12.82 5.24
N ARG A 4 -8.13 -12.04 5.49
CA ARG A 4 -9.43 -12.56 5.89
C ARG A 4 -10.09 -13.39 4.79
N VAL A 5 -9.95 -12.98 3.54
CA VAL A 5 -10.55 -13.72 2.42
C VAL A 5 -9.78 -15.01 2.16
N THR A 6 -8.43 -14.99 2.21
CA THR A 6 -7.60 -16.21 2.12
C THR A 6 -8.00 -17.20 3.23
N THR A 7 -8.16 -16.75 4.47
CA THR A 7 -8.64 -17.60 5.58
C THR A 7 -10.03 -18.18 5.33
N ALA A 8 -10.97 -17.37 4.81
CA ALA A 8 -12.34 -17.83 4.55
C ALA A 8 -12.40 -18.90 3.46
N VAL A 9 -11.59 -18.75 2.41
CA VAL A 9 -11.46 -19.73 1.32
C VAL A 9 -10.84 -21.03 1.83
N GLN A 10 -9.73 -20.96 2.56
CA GLN A 10 -9.08 -22.16 3.13
C GLN A 10 -9.99 -22.93 4.10
N LYS A 11 -10.82 -22.22 4.89
CA LYS A 11 -11.80 -22.85 5.79
C LYS A 11 -13.05 -23.38 5.08
N GLY A 12 -13.19 -23.18 3.78
CA GLY A 12 -14.37 -23.57 3.01
C GLY A 12 -15.65 -22.80 3.37
N ILE A 13 -15.53 -21.68 4.09
CA ILE A 13 -16.67 -20.84 4.53
C ILE A 13 -16.92 -19.67 3.58
N GLY A 14 -16.14 -19.55 2.52
CA GLY A 14 -16.28 -18.51 1.51
C GLY A 14 -15.60 -18.91 0.21
N ARG A 15 -15.90 -18.16 -0.85
CA ARG A 15 -15.26 -18.29 -2.16
C ARG A 15 -15.02 -16.91 -2.75
N VAL A 16 -14.00 -16.79 -3.59
CA VAL A 16 -13.75 -15.57 -4.34
C VAL A 16 -14.76 -15.49 -5.49
N LEU A 17 -15.56 -14.42 -5.54
CA LEU A 17 -16.44 -14.13 -6.67
C LEU A 17 -15.72 -13.33 -7.75
N GLU A 18 -14.92 -12.35 -7.31
CA GLU A 18 -14.09 -11.55 -8.19
C GLU A 18 -12.84 -11.05 -7.46
N GLU A 19 -11.69 -11.17 -8.11
CA GLU A 19 -10.44 -10.61 -7.62
C GLU A 19 -10.30 -9.13 -7.95
N ASN A 20 -9.89 -8.36 -6.94
CA ASN A 20 -9.56 -6.94 -7.01
C ASN A 20 -10.60 -6.05 -7.78
N PRO A 21 -11.89 -6.07 -7.39
CA PRO A 21 -12.94 -5.35 -8.10
C PRO A 21 -12.73 -3.83 -8.12
N ARG A 22 -12.06 -3.26 -7.11
CA ARG A 22 -11.73 -1.81 -7.07
C ARG A 22 -10.83 -1.40 -8.23
N PHE A 23 -9.82 -2.22 -8.51
CA PHE A 23 -8.90 -1.97 -9.62
C PHE A 23 -9.61 -2.14 -10.97
N LYS A 24 -10.46 -3.17 -11.11
CA LYS A 24 -11.15 -3.48 -12.37
C LYS A 24 -12.26 -2.49 -12.72
N HIS A 25 -13.03 -2.03 -11.74
CA HIS A 25 -14.30 -1.35 -11.98
C HIS A 25 -14.35 0.10 -11.49
N ILE A 26 -13.37 0.54 -10.70
CA ILE A 26 -13.40 1.89 -10.10
C ILE A 26 -12.27 2.76 -10.63
N LEU A 27 -11.01 2.37 -10.43
CA LEU A 27 -9.85 3.14 -10.88
C LEU A 27 -8.63 2.23 -11.07
N GLN A 28 -7.86 2.45 -12.13
CA GLN A 28 -6.65 1.72 -12.44
C GLN A 28 -5.46 2.68 -12.70
N PRO A 29 -4.37 2.60 -11.91
CA PRO A 29 -4.26 1.87 -10.64
C PRO A 29 -5.20 2.46 -9.56
N PHE A 30 -5.48 1.69 -8.51
CA PHE A 30 -6.20 2.17 -7.32
C PHE A 30 -5.19 2.33 -6.16
N PRO A 31 -4.66 3.53 -5.89
CA PRO A 31 -3.75 3.75 -4.76
C PRO A 31 -4.48 3.48 -3.43
N VAL A 32 -4.17 2.37 -2.75
CA VAL A 32 -4.90 1.94 -1.54
C VAL A 32 -4.34 2.57 -0.26
N THR A 33 -3.05 2.85 -0.21
CA THR A 33 -2.35 3.25 1.01
C THR A 33 -1.13 4.12 0.70
N ALA A 34 -0.66 4.86 1.71
CA ALA A 34 0.54 5.67 1.65
C ALA A 34 1.25 5.63 3.01
N ASN A 35 2.58 5.76 2.99
CA ASN A 35 3.36 6.05 4.18
C ASN A 35 3.35 7.56 4.41
N CYS A 36 3.01 8.01 5.62
CA CYS A 36 2.90 9.42 5.94
C CYS A 36 3.79 9.79 7.13
N VAL A 37 4.29 11.03 7.12
CA VAL A 37 5.04 11.63 8.23
C VAL A 37 4.42 13.00 8.55
N SER A 38 4.41 13.39 9.83
CA SER A 38 3.91 14.72 10.18
C SER A 38 4.85 15.81 9.68
N THR A 39 4.29 16.94 9.22
CA THR A 39 5.08 18.08 8.73
C THR A 39 6.06 18.60 9.78
N ARG A 40 5.65 18.62 11.06
CA ARG A 40 6.51 19.01 12.18
C ARG A 40 7.68 18.06 12.35
N PHE A 41 7.46 16.75 12.27
CA PHE A 41 8.56 15.79 12.41
C PHE A 41 9.52 15.90 11.23
N LEU A 42 9.00 16.03 10.01
CA LEU A 42 9.80 16.23 8.80
C LEU A 42 10.71 17.46 8.92
N SER A 43 10.17 18.61 9.32
CA SER A 43 10.94 19.86 9.43
C SER A 43 12.01 19.81 10.51
N GLN A 44 11.77 19.06 11.59
CA GLN A 44 12.71 18.95 12.72
C GLN A 44 13.73 17.82 12.54
N ASN A 45 13.43 16.82 11.72
CA ASN A 45 14.20 15.57 11.64
C ASN A 45 14.45 15.12 10.19
N GLN A 46 14.75 16.06 9.28
CA GLN A 46 14.87 15.77 7.84
C GLN A 46 15.81 14.60 7.52
N ARG A 47 16.98 14.52 8.18
CA ARG A 47 17.94 13.42 7.99
C ARG A 47 17.37 12.05 8.40
N ALA A 48 16.65 12.00 9.51
CA ALA A 48 16.03 10.76 9.99
C ALA A 48 14.89 10.34 9.06
N THR A 49 14.06 11.28 8.63
CA THR A 49 12.97 11.00 7.67
C THR A 49 13.52 10.49 6.34
N ALA A 50 14.59 11.09 5.81
CA ALA A 50 15.25 10.62 4.60
C ALA A 50 15.82 9.19 4.74
N ALA A 51 16.35 8.85 5.93
CA ALA A 51 16.83 7.51 6.21
C ALA A 51 15.69 6.48 6.23
N VAL A 52 14.56 6.81 6.86
CA VAL A 52 13.36 5.96 6.86
C VAL A 52 12.79 5.80 5.45
N TYR A 53 12.72 6.89 4.68
CA TYR A 53 12.28 6.85 3.28
C TYR A 53 13.11 5.87 2.43
N ARG A 54 14.45 5.98 2.50
CA ARG A 54 15.35 5.05 1.79
C ARG A 54 15.22 3.61 2.28
N ALA A 55 15.02 3.41 3.58
CA ALA A 55 14.80 2.07 4.15
C ALA A 55 13.49 1.44 3.62
N LEU A 56 12.41 2.20 3.55
CA LEU A 56 11.12 1.73 2.99
C LEU A 56 11.21 1.48 1.48
N ALA A 57 11.86 2.36 0.72
CA ALA A 57 12.09 2.17 -0.70
C ALA A 57 12.91 0.89 -0.97
N ARG A 58 13.94 0.65 -0.15
CA ARG A 58 14.69 -0.61 -0.19
C ARG A 58 13.82 -1.81 0.17
N ALA A 59 13.03 -1.75 1.24
CA ALA A 59 12.14 -2.85 1.62
C ALA A 59 11.15 -3.19 0.49
N ALA A 60 10.58 -2.19 -0.20
CA ALA A 60 9.71 -2.42 -1.35
C ALA A 60 10.43 -3.15 -2.50
N ARG A 61 11.71 -2.84 -2.73
CA ARG A 61 12.54 -3.56 -3.70
C ARG A 61 12.85 -4.98 -3.24
N ASP A 62 13.32 -5.16 -2.01
CA ASP A 62 13.69 -6.46 -1.46
C ASP A 62 12.46 -7.41 -1.46
N ILE A 63 11.25 -6.90 -1.16
CA ILE A 63 9.99 -7.66 -1.27
C ILE A 63 9.72 -8.10 -2.72
N ARG A 64 9.95 -7.23 -3.70
CA ARG A 64 9.72 -7.52 -5.13
C ARG A 64 10.73 -8.55 -5.66
N GLU A 65 11.96 -8.49 -5.19
CA GLU A 65 13.04 -9.39 -5.58
C GLU A 65 12.85 -10.80 -4.99
N ASP A 66 12.35 -10.91 -3.75
CA ASP A 66 12.09 -12.19 -3.11
C ASP A 66 10.84 -12.13 -2.19
N GLU A 67 9.67 -12.31 -2.81
CA GLU A 67 8.43 -12.32 -2.05
C GLU A 67 8.34 -13.52 -1.08
N ALA A 68 9.00 -14.64 -1.38
CA ALA A 68 8.96 -15.82 -0.52
C ALA A 68 9.69 -15.55 0.79
N ALA A 69 10.89 -14.95 0.73
CA ALA A 69 11.60 -14.47 1.91
C ALA A 69 10.80 -13.41 2.66
N ALA A 70 10.15 -12.47 1.96
CA ALA A 70 9.32 -11.45 2.59
C ALA A 70 8.14 -12.04 3.39
N ARG A 71 7.47 -13.08 2.88
CA ARG A 71 6.35 -13.76 3.59
C ARG A 71 6.77 -14.38 4.92
N GLN A 72 8.03 -14.78 5.08
CA GLN A 72 8.54 -15.38 6.32
C GLN A 72 8.48 -14.42 7.52
N PHE A 73 8.43 -13.10 7.27
CA PHE A 73 8.29 -12.11 8.33
C PHE A 73 6.84 -11.93 8.81
N LEU A 74 5.83 -12.33 8.02
CA LEU A 74 4.43 -12.11 8.37
C LEU A 74 4.01 -12.75 9.70
N PRO A 75 4.36 -14.01 10.02
CA PRO A 75 3.95 -14.63 11.29
C PRO A 75 4.53 -13.93 12.53
N LYS A 76 5.64 -13.20 12.38
CA LYS A 76 6.26 -12.45 13.48
C LYS A 76 5.45 -11.20 13.85
N TYR A 77 4.84 -10.55 12.86
CA TYR A 77 4.19 -9.24 13.01
C TYR A 77 2.66 -9.30 12.85
N THR A 78 2.12 -10.47 12.57
CA THR A 78 0.69 -10.70 12.35
C THR A 78 0.28 -12.01 13.00
N PRO A 79 -1.02 -12.23 13.31
CA PRO A 79 -1.48 -13.50 13.87
C PRO A 79 -1.63 -14.61 12.80
N LEU A 80 -0.96 -14.49 11.65
CA LEU A 80 -1.02 -15.50 10.60
C LEU A 80 -0.17 -16.71 10.96
N ASP A 81 -0.76 -17.89 10.87
CA ASP A 81 -0.02 -19.14 10.88
C ASP A 81 0.97 -19.18 9.69
N PRO A 82 2.17 -19.80 9.83
CA PRO A 82 3.15 -19.88 8.75
C PRO A 82 2.61 -20.44 7.44
N SER A 83 1.69 -21.41 7.47
CA SER A 83 1.09 -21.98 6.26
C SER A 83 0.23 -20.95 5.51
N LEU A 84 -0.60 -20.20 6.25
CA LEU A 84 -1.42 -19.12 5.68
C LEU A 84 -0.57 -17.93 5.23
N ALA A 85 0.50 -17.62 5.96
CA ALA A 85 1.43 -16.56 5.58
C ALA A 85 2.13 -16.84 4.24
N ALA A 86 2.43 -18.12 3.94
CA ALA A 86 3.05 -18.52 2.67
C ALA A 86 2.12 -18.34 1.45
N GLU A 87 0.81 -18.42 1.66
CA GLU A 87 -0.22 -18.26 0.61
C GLU A 87 -0.76 -16.82 0.52
N CYS A 88 -0.38 -15.96 1.47
CA CYS A 88 -0.78 -14.55 1.52
C CYS A 88 -0.18 -13.78 0.33
N HIS A 89 -1.02 -13.13 -0.47
CA HIS A 89 -0.56 -12.20 -1.51
C HIS A 89 0.05 -10.97 -0.84
N LEU A 90 1.26 -10.60 -1.24
CA LEU A 90 1.84 -9.34 -0.80
C LEU A 90 1.27 -8.20 -1.66
N TYR A 91 1.14 -7.02 -1.05
CA TYR A 91 0.83 -5.82 -1.82
C TYR A 91 2.00 -5.49 -2.75
N TYR A 92 1.69 -5.01 -3.95
CA TYR A 92 2.67 -4.36 -4.79
C TYR A 92 3.01 -2.99 -4.19
N TRP A 93 4.15 -2.91 -3.50
CA TRP A 93 4.65 -1.67 -2.93
C TRP A 93 5.34 -0.83 -4.00
N TRP A 94 4.86 0.40 -4.20
CA TRP A 94 5.47 1.36 -5.11
C TRP A 94 6.83 1.79 -4.57
N GLN A 95 7.85 1.67 -5.41
CA GLN A 95 9.11 2.37 -5.23
C GLN A 95 8.92 3.84 -5.62
N PRO A 96 9.84 4.74 -5.23
CA PRO A 96 9.78 6.14 -5.63
C PRO A 96 9.56 6.37 -7.14
N ALA A 97 10.21 5.56 -7.99
CA ALA A 97 10.09 5.65 -9.44
C ALA A 97 8.75 5.11 -10.00
N ASP A 98 8.02 4.32 -9.22
CA ASP A 98 6.74 3.73 -9.63
C ASP A 98 5.53 4.62 -9.28
N VAL A 99 5.74 5.73 -8.56
CA VAL A 99 4.65 6.56 -8.05
C VAL A 99 3.89 7.20 -9.21
N ASP A 100 2.65 6.80 -9.40
CA ASP A 100 1.71 7.43 -10.34
C ASP A 100 0.97 8.58 -9.61
N TYR A 101 1.58 9.77 -9.63
CA TYR A 101 1.04 10.99 -9.01
C TYR A 101 -0.35 11.34 -9.55
N GLU A 102 -0.57 11.15 -10.86
CA GLU A 102 -1.84 11.41 -11.52
C GLU A 102 -2.93 10.42 -11.07
N ALA A 103 -2.60 9.15 -10.83
CA ALA A 103 -3.55 8.21 -10.23
C ALA A 103 -3.98 8.62 -8.82
N VAL A 104 -3.07 9.18 -8.02
CA VAL A 104 -3.40 9.68 -6.68
C VAL A 104 -4.34 10.89 -6.77
N GLN A 105 -4.08 11.82 -7.69
CA GLN A 105 -4.97 12.96 -7.93
C GLN A 105 -6.35 12.51 -8.44
N ARG A 106 -6.39 11.57 -9.40
CA ARG A 106 -7.64 10.99 -9.92
C ARG A 106 -8.48 10.32 -8.82
N LEU A 107 -7.84 9.64 -7.86
CA LEU A 107 -8.54 9.06 -6.72
C LEU A 107 -9.13 10.14 -5.80
N ALA A 108 -8.39 11.21 -5.52
CA ALA A 108 -8.88 12.34 -4.74
C ALA A 108 -10.07 13.03 -5.43
N ASP A 109 -9.99 13.25 -6.74
CA ASP A 109 -11.06 13.85 -7.52
C ASP A 109 -12.30 12.94 -7.60
N LEU A 110 -12.10 11.62 -7.73
CA LEU A 110 -13.19 10.64 -7.63
C LEU A 110 -13.90 10.74 -6.27
N PHE A 111 -13.14 10.74 -5.17
CA PHE A 111 -13.71 10.86 -3.83
C PHE A 111 -14.42 12.20 -3.62
N ARG A 112 -13.93 13.28 -4.23
CA ARG A 112 -14.63 14.57 -4.26
C ARG A 112 -15.95 14.49 -5.03
N GLY A 113 -15.94 13.90 -6.23
CA GLY A 113 -17.13 13.71 -7.06
C GLY A 113 -18.21 12.84 -6.40
N GLN A 114 -17.79 11.87 -5.57
CA GLN A 114 -18.69 11.02 -4.77
C GLN A 114 -19.09 11.64 -3.41
N GLY A 115 -18.67 12.87 -3.12
CA GLY A 115 -19.01 13.56 -1.86
C GLY A 115 -18.26 13.06 -0.62
N LEU A 116 -17.29 12.16 -0.76
CA LEU A 116 -16.44 11.67 0.35
C LEU A 116 -15.44 12.74 0.81
N LEU A 117 -14.98 13.60 -0.11
CA LEU A 117 -14.18 14.78 0.21
C LEU A 117 -15.01 16.05 0.09
N LYS A 118 -14.96 16.88 1.14
CA LYS A 118 -15.69 18.16 1.21
C LYS A 118 -15.09 19.30 0.40
N LYS A 119 -13.83 19.17 0.00
CA LYS A 119 -13.08 20.17 -0.78
C LYS A 119 -12.20 19.45 -1.79
N LYS A 120 -11.83 20.16 -2.85
CA LYS A 120 -10.77 19.69 -3.75
C LYS A 120 -9.46 19.62 -2.96
N ILE A 121 -8.72 18.54 -3.15
CA ILE A 121 -7.38 18.35 -2.60
C ILE A 121 -6.42 18.37 -3.77
N ASP A 122 -5.37 19.18 -3.64
CA ASP A 122 -4.19 19.09 -4.49
C ASP A 122 -3.23 18.09 -3.85
N THR A 123 -3.06 16.95 -4.50
CA THR A 123 -2.25 15.84 -3.97
C THR A 123 -0.76 16.05 -4.19
N GLU A 124 -0.35 16.92 -5.13
CA GLU A 124 1.06 17.18 -5.42
C GLU A 124 1.80 17.70 -4.18
N ALA A 125 1.17 18.63 -3.46
CA ALA A 125 1.68 19.21 -2.22
C ALA A 125 1.80 18.21 -1.05
N MET A 126 1.32 16.97 -1.20
CA MET A 126 1.38 15.94 -0.15
C MET A 126 2.60 15.03 -0.27
N PHE A 127 3.32 15.05 -1.39
CA PHE A 127 4.47 14.20 -1.60
C PHE A 127 5.74 14.78 -0.99
N VAL A 128 6.60 13.90 -0.48
CA VAL A 128 7.92 14.24 0.02
C VAL A 128 8.95 13.56 -0.86
N HIS A 129 9.92 14.35 -1.34
CA HIS A 129 11.01 13.87 -2.15
C HIS A 129 12.31 14.00 -1.37
N PHE A 130 13.12 12.95 -1.44
CA PHE A 130 14.48 12.95 -0.95
C PHE A 130 15.38 12.52 -2.10
N GLU A 131 16.50 13.21 -2.26
CA GLU A 131 17.60 12.79 -3.12
C GLU A 131 18.30 11.53 -2.55
#